data_AF-A0A246JDS8-F1
#
_entry.id   AF-A0A246JDS8-F1
#
_cell.length_a   1.000
_cell.length_b   1.000
_cell.length_c   1.000
_cell.angle_alpha   90.00
_cell.angle_beta   90.00
_cell.angle_gamma   90.00
#
_symmetry.space_group_name_H-M   'P 1'
#
loop_
_entity.id
_entity.type
_entity.pdbx_description
1 polymer ?
#
loop_
_entity_poly.entity_id
_entity_poly.type
_entity_poly.pdbx_seq_one_letter_code
_entity_poly.pdbx_strand_id
1 'polypeptide(L)' 'MDIDTVSYVFQGPDGTFTIKPRLSRRWRVKRDSAPWGDSFATAEAAAGELSKHFAVPADIAEWTEVGDFHTDVGGFHL' A
#
# COMPACT_ATOMS: atom_id res chain seq x y z
N MET A 1 -17.82 3.05 -10.19
CA MET A 1 -17.41 2.41 -8.93
C MET A 1 -16.16 3.15 -8.50
N ASP A 2 -16.30 3.99 -7.48
CA ASP A 2 -15.14 4.54 -6.76
C ASP A 2 -14.30 3.35 -6.31
N ILE A 3 -13.04 3.33 -6.73
CA ILE A 3 -12.07 2.53 -6.02
C ILE A 3 -11.78 3.42 -4.82
N ASP A 4 -12.44 3.16 -3.68
CA ASP A 4 -11.94 3.64 -2.39
C ASP A 4 -10.49 3.16 -2.30
N THR A 5 -9.55 4.04 -2.61
CA THR A 5 -8.17 3.66 -2.95
C THR A 5 -7.38 3.57 -1.66
N VAL A 6 -7.80 2.68 -0.77
CA VAL A 6 -7.16 2.49 0.52
C VAL A 6 -5.73 1.96 0.33
N SER A 7 -4.77 2.61 0.97
CA SER A 7 -3.38 2.15 1.08
C SER A 7 -3.11 1.70 2.51
N TYR A 8 -2.33 0.63 2.67
CA TYR A 8 -1.89 0.17 3.98
C TYR A 8 -0.44 0.54 4.19
N VAL A 9 -0.14 1.15 5.33
CA VAL A 9 1.20 1.61 5.69
C VAL A 9 1.65 0.92 6.97
N PHE A 10 2.89 0.44 6.97
CA PHE A 10 3.56 -0.08 8.15
C PHE A 10 4.95 0.53 8.27
N GLN A 11 5.26 1.06 9.45
CA GLN A 11 6.57 1.60 9.77
C GLN A 11 7.30 0.61 10.67
N GLY A 12 8.34 -0.01 10.13
CA GLY A 12 9.16 -1.00 10.83
C GLY A 12 10.61 -0.56 11.00
N PRO A 13 11.44 -1.38 11.66
CA PRO A 13 12.87 -1.12 11.80
C PRO A 13 13.61 -1.06 10.45
N ASP A 14 13.10 -1.77 9.44
CA ASP A 14 13.67 -1.84 8.08
C ASP A 14 13.23 -0.67 7.16
N GLY A 15 12.42 0.26 7.68
CA GLY A 15 11.87 1.41 6.98
C GLY A 15 10.34 1.37 6.86
N THR A 16 9.79 2.28 6.04
CA THR A 16 8.35 2.33 5.77
C THR A 16 7.99 1.43 4.60
N PHE A 17 6.92 0.67 4.78
CA PHE A 17 6.31 -0.19 3.78
C PHE A 17 4.91 0.34 3.45
N THR A 18 4.57 0.38 2.17
CA THR A 18 3.25 0.79 1.70
C THR A 18 2.70 -0.23 0.72
N ILE A 19 1.56 -0.82 1.03
CA ILE A 19 0.78 -1.69 0.16
C ILE A 19 -0.35 -0.85 -0.44
N LYS A 20 -0.38 -0.70 -1.76
CA LYS A 20 -1.39 0.13 -2.43
C LYS A 20 -2.01 -0.54 -3.65
N PRO A 21 -3.30 -0.34 -3.92
CA PRO A 21 -3.96 -0.88 -5.09
C PRO A 21 -3.55 -0.11 -6.35
N ARG A 22 -3.67 -0.76 -7.50
CA ARG A 22 -3.55 -0.14 -8.83
C ARG A 22 -4.90 -0.08 -9.51
N LEU A 23 -4.99 0.78 -10.52
CA LEU A 23 -6.10 0.79 -11.49
C LEU A 23 -6.34 -0.60 -12.12
N SER A 24 -5.29 -1.43 -12.24
CA SER A 24 -5.38 -2.81 -12.73
C SER A 24 -5.97 -3.80 -11.72
N ARG A 25 -6.47 -3.35 -10.56
CA ARG A 25 -6.92 -4.19 -9.42
C ARG A 25 -5.84 -5.12 -8.84
N ARG A 26 -4.57 -4.81 -9.07
CA ARG A 26 -3.44 -5.51 -8.44
C ARG A 26 -2.82 -4.64 -7.37
N TRP A 27 -2.29 -5.26 -6.34
CA TRP A 27 -1.66 -4.60 -5.21
C TRP A 27 -0.15 -4.52 -5.42
N ARG A 28 0.48 -3.40 -5.11
CA ARG A 28 1.95 -3.27 -5.15
C ARG A 28 2.48 -2.79 -3.82
N VAL A 29 3.73 -3.15 -3.58
CA VAL A 29 4.47 -2.72 -2.41
C VAL A 29 5.48 -1.64 -2.80
N LYS A 30 5.55 -0.60 -1.98
CA LYS A 30 6.62 0.39 -2.01
C LYS A 30 7.37 0.32 -0.68
N ARG A 31 8.69 0.35 -0.74
CA ARG A 31 9.58 0.61 0.40
C ARG A 31 10.28 1.94 0.15
N ASP A 32 10.60 2.69 1.20
CA ASP A 32 11.23 4.02 1.09
C ASP A 32 12.47 4.04 0.18
N SER A 33 13.27 2.97 0.19
CA SER A 33 14.54 2.90 -0.53
C SER A 33 14.46 2.25 -1.91
N ALA A 34 13.39 1.51 -2.23
CA ALA A 34 13.21 0.84 -3.52
C ALA A 34 11.76 0.36 -3.74
N PRO A 35 11.24 0.40 -4.97
CA PRO A 35 10.02 -0.33 -5.29
C PRO A 35 10.26 -1.82 -5.09
N TRP A 36 9.48 -2.46 -4.21
CA TRP A 36 9.57 -3.89 -4.00
C TRP A 36 8.67 -4.60 -5.01
N GLY A 37 9.32 -5.33 -5.89
CA GLY A 37 8.72 -5.97 -7.06
C GLY A 37 7.88 -7.15 -6.64
N ASP A 38 6.56 -6.96 -6.59
CA ASP A 38 5.60 -7.79 -7.29
C ASP A 38 4.22 -7.14 -7.30
N SER A 39 3.36 -7.59 -8.21
CA SER A 39 1.96 -7.19 -8.24
C SER A 39 1.10 -8.32 -7.68
N PHE A 40 0.54 -8.14 -6.50
CA PHE A 40 -0.24 -9.15 -5.77
C PHE A 40 -1.73 -9.08 -6.13
N ALA A 41 -2.44 -10.17 -5.90
CA ALA A 41 -3.89 -10.23 -6.13
C ALA A 41 -4.68 -9.51 -5.03
N THR A 42 -4.20 -9.54 -3.78
CA THR A 42 -4.83 -8.90 -2.61
C THR A 42 -3.78 -8.20 -1.73
N ALA A 43 -4.23 -7.39 -0.78
CA ALA A 43 -3.37 -6.71 0.19
C ALA A 43 -2.74 -7.71 1.18
N GLU A 44 -3.51 -8.70 1.62
CA GLU A 44 -3.07 -9.77 2.52
C GLU A 44 -1.98 -10.62 1.87
N ALA A 45 -2.10 -10.91 0.57
CA ALA A 45 -1.07 -11.61 -0.16
C ALA A 45 0.25 -10.82 -0.21
N ALA A 46 0.17 -9.48 -0.30
CA ALA A 46 1.34 -8.61 -0.28
C ALA A 46 1.98 -8.56 1.13
N ALA A 47 1.18 -8.41 2.19
CA ALA A 47 1.66 -8.41 3.57
C ALA A 47 2.27 -9.77 3.97
N GLY A 48 1.60 -10.87 3.60
CA GLY A 48 2.08 -12.22 3.83
C GLY A 48 3.35 -12.58 3.07
N GLU A 49 3.59 -11.97 1.89
CA GLU A 49 4.88 -12.11 1.22
C GLU A 49 5.94 -11.25 1.90
N LEU A 50 5.62 -10.00 2.28
CA LEU A 50 6.58 -9.12 2.97
C LEU A 50 7.09 -9.71 4.28
N SER A 51 6.22 -10.32 5.09
CA SER A 51 6.58 -10.87 6.40
C SER A 51 7.58 -12.04 6.32
N LYS A 52 7.76 -12.64 5.14
CA LYS A 52 8.79 -13.68 4.91
C LYS A 52 10.19 -13.08 4.77
N HIS A 53 10.30 -11.82 4.34
CA HIS A 53 11.57 -11.16 4.03
C HIS A 53 11.92 -10.04 5.00
N PHE A 54 10.93 -9.47 5.69
CA PHE A 54 11.07 -8.31 6.57
C PHE A 54 10.31 -8.50 7.88
N ALA A 55 10.71 -7.77 8.92
CA ALA A 55 10.02 -7.75 10.20
C ALA A 55 8.72 -6.91 10.16
N VAL A 56 7.76 -7.36 9.36
CA VAL A 56 6.43 -6.74 9.22
C VAL A 56 5.31 -7.75 9.50
N PRO A 57 4.13 -7.31 9.98
CA PRO A 57 2.99 -8.18 10.22
C PRO A 57 2.48 -8.83 8.93
N ALA A 58 2.12 -10.11 9.01
CA ALA A 58 1.49 -10.83 7.91
C ALA A 58 -0.01 -10.52 7.77
N ASP A 59 -0.67 -10.15 8.88
CA ASP A 59 -2.06 -9.74 8.89
C ASP A 59 -2.18 -8.26 8.49
N ILE A 60 -2.98 -7.98 7.47
CA ILE A 60 -3.20 -6.61 6.97
C ILE A 60 -3.97 -5.75 8.00
N ALA A 61 -4.73 -6.36 8.90
CA ALA A 61 -5.45 -5.64 9.95
C ALA A 61 -4.51 -4.96 10.96
N GLU A 62 -3.26 -5.40 11.04
CA GLU A 62 -2.21 -4.79 11.87
C GLU A 62 -1.54 -3.59 11.17
N TRP A 63 -1.84 -3.37 9.89
CA TRP A 63 -1.30 -2.23 9.12
C TRP A 63 -2.19 -1.01 9.32
N THR A 64 -1.58 0.17 9.22
CA THR A 64 -2.35 1.42 9.27
C THR A 64 -3.05 1.63 7.94
N GLU A 65 -4.38 1.58 7.97
CA GLU A 65 -5.23 1.91 6.84
C GLU A 65 -5.22 3.43 6.58
N VAL A 66 -4.82 3.83 5.38
CA VAL A 66 -4.80 5.21 4.92
C VAL A 66 -5.72 5.31 3.70
N GLY A 67 -6.88 5.91 3.88
CA GLY A 67 -7.77 6.26 2.76
C GLY A 67 -7.09 7.30 1.87
N ASP A 68 -6.87 6.95 0.60
CA ASP A 68 -6.39 7.92 -0.39
C ASP A 68 -7.60 8.78 -0.81
N PHE A 69 -7.84 9.86 -0.07
CA PHE A 69 -8.76 10.89 -0.49
C PHE A 69 -8.12 11.61 -1.67
N HIS A 70 -8.54 11.27 -2.90
CA HIS A 70 -8.31 12.12 -4.05
C HIS A 70 -9.13 13.40 -3.83
N THR A 71 -8.58 14.37 -3.11
CA THR A 71 -9.11 15.72 -3.11
C THR A 71 -8.83 16.27 -4.50
N ASP A 72 -9.87 16.29 -5.32
CA ASP A 72 -9.94 16.92 -6.65
C ASP A 72 -9.77 18.47 -6.58
N VAL A 73 -9.00 18.98 -5.63
CA VAL A 73 -8.69 20.41 -5.45
C VAL A 73 -7.41 20.73 -6.20
N GLY A 74 -7.38 20.36 -7.49
CA GLY A 74 -6.35 20.74 -8.46
C GLY A 74 -6.86 21.70 -9.54
N GLY A 75 -8.06 22.27 -9.35
CA GLY A 75 -8.72 23.16 -10.30
C GLY A 75 -8.91 24.58 -9.79
N PHE A 76 -7.88 25.22 -9.21
CA PHE A 76 -7.85 26.69 -9.22
C PHE A 76 -7.45 27.13 -10.63
N HIS A 77 -8.44 27.30 -11.49
CA HIS A 77 -8.30 28.21 -12.63
C HIS A 77 -8.60 29.63 -12.14
N LEU A 78 -7.68 30.54 -12.50
CA LEU A 78 -7.69 31.99 -12.24
C LEU A 78 -9.01 32.67 -12.60
#